data_AF-A0A2K8T1T0-F1
#
_entry.id   AF-A0A2K8T1T0-F1
#
_cell.length_a   1.000
_cell.length_b   1.000
_cell.length_c   1.000
_cell.angle_alpha   90.00
_cell.angle_beta   90.00
_cell.angle_gamma   90.00
#
_symmetry.space_group_name_H-M   'P 1'
#
loop_
_entity.id
_entity.type
_entity.pdbx_description
1 polymer ?
#
loop_
_entity_poly.entity_id
_entity_poly.type
_entity_poly.pdbx_seq_one_letter_code
_entity_poly.pdbx_strand_id
1 'polypeptide(L)'
;MQQRGYKLTGIDGSGEMLKYAELNSPDSQFILEDARFFKSPATFDAVVSTQYGLNHVLLIDELKSVFQNVHAALLPNGWFMFDLRLHERYNDTWNNSMGGDIKQDPDFSQDFRKEGSKTARMYVAKEF
;
A
#
# COMPACT_ATOMS: atom_id res chain seq x y z
N MET A 1 13.01 1.83 -6.80
CA MET A 1 13.56 1.14 -5.62
C MET A 1 14.58 0.08 -6.04
N GLN A 2 14.23 -0.98 -6.78
CA GLN A 2 15.23 -1.97 -7.25
C GLN A 2 16.40 -1.37 -8.05
N GLN A 3 16.13 -0.49 -9.01
CA GLN A 3 17.18 0.21 -9.78
C GLN A 3 18.13 1.06 -8.92
N ARG A 4 17.74 1.37 -7.68
CA ARG A 4 18.55 2.09 -6.70
C ARG A 4 19.23 1.15 -5.68
N GLY A 5 19.17 -0.17 -5.89
CA GLY A 5 19.82 -1.18 -5.05
C GLY A 5 18.99 -1.75 -3.90
N TYR A 6 17.74 -1.31 -3.71
CA TYR A 6 16.92 -1.78 -2.60
C TYR A 6 16.36 -3.18 -2.87
N LYS A 7 16.44 -4.07 -1.87
CA LYS A 7 15.69 -5.33 -1.86
C LYS A 7 14.27 -5.04 -1.40
N LEU A 8 13.28 -5.51 -2.17
CA LEU A 8 11.88 -5.25 -1.87
C LEU A 8 11.08 -6.51 -1.59
N THR A 9 10.20 -6.40 -0.60
CA THR A 9 9.08 -7.31 -0.37
C THR A 9 7.77 -6.52 -0.49
N GLY A 10 6.87 -6.93 -1.38
CA GLY A 10 5.55 -6.33 -1.54
C GLY A 10 4.45 -7.18 -0.90
N ILE A 11 3.45 -6.53 -0.32
CA ILE A 11 2.26 -7.19 0.25
C ILE A 11 1.02 -6.50 -0.30
N ASP A 12 0.08 -7.30 -0.79
CA ASP A 12 -1.23 -6.87 -1.24
C ASP A 12 -2.21 -8.04 -1.03
N GLY A 13 -3.47 -7.74 -0.71
CA GLY A 13 -4.53 -8.75 -0.62
C GLY A 13 -5.09 -9.15 -2.00
N SER A 14 -4.68 -8.47 -3.08
CA SER A 14 -5.06 -8.77 -4.45
C SER A 14 -3.96 -9.55 -5.18
N GLY A 15 -4.27 -10.80 -5.55
CA GLY A 15 -3.36 -11.64 -6.34
C GLY A 15 -3.05 -11.06 -7.72
N GLU A 16 -4.04 -10.43 -8.37
CA GLU A 16 -3.84 -9.75 -9.66
C GLU A 16 -2.85 -8.60 -9.52
N MET A 17 -2.95 -7.80 -8.45
CA MET A 17 -1.98 -6.73 -8.21
C MET A 17 -0.55 -7.24 -8.00
N LEU A 18 -0.40 -8.36 -7.30
CA LEU A 18 0.91 -8.98 -7.10
C LEU A 18 1.47 -9.52 -8.41
N LYS A 19 0.65 -10.13 -9.26
CA LYS A 19 1.08 -10.59 -10.59
C LYS A 19 1.58 -9.43 -11.44
N TYR A 20 0.89 -8.30 -11.45
CA TYR A 20 1.39 -7.08 -12.11
C TYR A 20 2.69 -6.56 -11.49
N ALA A 21 2.83 -6.63 -10.16
CA ALA A 21 4.03 -6.17 -9.48
C ALA A 21 5.25 -7.07 -9.75
N GLU A 22 5.04 -8.38 -9.84
CA GLU A 22 6.05 -9.38 -10.22
C GLU A 22 6.59 -9.13 -11.64
N LEU A 23 5.71 -8.86 -12.60
CA LEU A 23 6.12 -8.54 -13.98
C LEU A 23 7.00 -7.29 -14.05
N ASN A 24 6.74 -6.29 -13.20
CA ASN A 24 7.47 -5.02 -13.18
C ASN A 24 8.75 -5.07 -12.31
N SER A 25 8.88 -6.07 -11.45
CA SER A 25 9.93 -6.15 -10.43
C SER A 25 10.27 -7.62 -10.12
N PRO A 26 10.74 -8.41 -11.10
CA PRO A 26 10.84 -9.87 -11.00
C PRO A 26 11.81 -10.36 -9.91
N ASP A 27 12.81 -9.55 -9.55
CA ASP A 27 13.76 -9.89 -8.48
C ASP A 27 13.24 -9.58 -7.06
N SER A 28 12.01 -9.07 -6.95
CA SER A 28 11.35 -8.77 -5.67
C SER A 28 10.52 -9.94 -5.18
N GLN A 29 10.29 -9.97 -3.87
CA GLN A 29 9.39 -10.93 -3.27
C GLN A 29 8.01 -10.31 -3.10
N PHE A 30 6.97 -11.10 -3.34
CA PHE A 30 5.59 -10.66 -3.18
C PHE A 30 4.81 -11.67 -2.34
N ILE A 31 3.98 -11.17 -1.43
CA ILE A 31 3.23 -11.97 -0.46
C ILE A 31 1.75 -11.60 -0.60
N LEU A 32 0.93 -12.59 -0.95
CA LEU A 32 -0.52 -12.47 -0.94
C LEU A 32 -1.02 -12.58 0.49
N GLU A 33 -1.21 -11.44 1.14
CA GLU A 33 -1.65 -11.36 2.53
C GLU A 33 -2.31 -10.01 2.81
N ASP A 34 -3.19 -10.00 3.81
CA ASP A 34 -3.74 -8.78 4.35
C ASP A 34 -2.79 -8.13 5.37
N ALA A 35 -2.50 -6.84 5.22
CA ALA A 35 -1.64 -6.10 6.14
C ALA A 35 -2.11 -6.17 7.61
N ARG A 36 -3.42 -6.41 7.85
CA ARG A 36 -3.99 -6.60 9.21
C ARG A 36 -3.47 -7.88 9.87
N PHE A 37 -3.12 -8.89 9.09
CA PHE A 37 -2.69 -10.20 9.58
C PHE A 37 -1.21 -10.48 9.33
N PHE A 38 -0.53 -9.70 8.49
CA PHE A 38 0.89 -9.87 8.21
C PHE A 38 1.76 -9.90 9.48
N LYS A 39 2.61 -10.92 9.59
CA LYS A 39 3.60 -11.05 10.66
C LYS A 39 4.99 -11.27 10.08
N SER A 40 5.96 -10.55 10.62
CA SER A 40 7.36 -10.69 10.26
C SER A 40 8.22 -10.35 11.47
N PRO A 41 9.38 -11.01 11.66
CA PRO A 41 10.39 -10.49 12.57
C PRO A 41 10.92 -9.14 12.07
N ALA A 42 11.55 -8.37 12.96
CA ALA A 42 12.21 -7.12 12.62
C ALA A 42 13.29 -7.37 11.54
N THR A 43 12.99 -6.98 10.30
CA THR A 43 13.77 -7.36 9.11
C THR A 43 14.06 -6.17 8.20
N PHE A 44 13.28 -5.10 8.31
CA PHE A 44 13.20 -4.08 7.28
C PHE A 44 13.62 -2.70 7.79
N ASP A 45 14.36 -1.97 6.96
CA ASP A 45 14.79 -0.60 7.26
C ASP A 45 13.68 0.41 7.00
N ALA A 46 12.77 0.11 6.06
CA ALA A 46 11.61 0.93 5.80
C ALA A 46 10.38 0.14 5.35
N VAL A 47 9.21 0.65 5.73
CA VAL A 47 7.90 0.22 5.27
C VAL A 47 7.20 1.43 4.65
N VAL A 48 6.55 1.24 3.51
CA VAL A 48 5.89 2.28 2.73
C VAL A 48 4.49 1.83 2.34
N SER A 49 3.47 2.62 2.67
CA SER A 49 2.08 2.41 2.24
C SER A 49 1.51 3.69 1.64
N THR A 50 1.57 3.82 0.31
CA THR A 50 1.15 5.02 -0.42
C THR A 50 0.03 4.71 -1.40
N GLN A 51 -0.53 5.74 -2.04
CA GLN A 51 -1.66 5.66 -2.96
C GLN A 51 -2.97 5.27 -2.25
N TYR A 52 -3.11 5.71 -1.00
CA TYR A 52 -4.29 5.56 -0.16
C TYR A 52 -4.63 4.11 0.17
N GLY A 53 -3.65 3.21 0.18
CA GLY A 53 -3.87 1.79 0.51
C GLY A 53 -4.50 1.61 1.89
N LEU A 54 -4.04 2.37 2.90
CA LEU A 54 -4.59 2.25 4.25
C LEU A 54 -6.04 2.75 4.39
N ASN A 55 -6.55 3.55 3.44
CA ASN A 55 -7.94 4.00 3.47
C ASN A 55 -8.95 2.86 3.30
N HIS A 56 -8.52 1.68 2.88
CA HIS A 56 -9.35 0.48 2.80
C HIS A 56 -9.55 -0.23 4.15
N VAL A 57 -8.79 0.17 5.18
CA VAL A 57 -8.93 -0.32 6.56
C VAL A 57 -9.90 0.58 7.31
N LEU A 58 -11.15 0.14 7.42
CA LEU A 58 -12.27 1.00 7.83
C LEU A 58 -12.41 1.14 9.35
N LEU A 59 -11.90 0.17 10.11
CA LEU A 59 -12.01 0.16 11.57
C LEU A 59 -10.69 0.61 12.19
N ILE A 60 -10.78 1.45 13.22
CA ILE A 60 -9.60 1.98 13.92
C ILE A 60 -8.77 0.86 14.57
N ASP A 61 -9.41 -0.19 15.08
CA ASP A 61 -8.73 -1.33 15.69
C ASP A 61 -7.99 -2.19 14.65
N GLU A 62 -8.53 -2.27 13.43
CA GLU A 62 -7.84 -2.93 12.32
C GLU A 62 -6.65 -2.11 11.85
N LEU A 63 -6.79 -0.77 11.76
CA LEU A 63 -5.69 0.11 11.40
C LEU A 63 -4.57 0.07 12.45
N LYS A 64 -4.94 0.00 13.73
CA LYS A 64 -4.00 -0.21 14.83
C LYS A 64 -3.26 -1.53 14.68
N SER A 65 -3.95 -2.60 14.27
CA SER A 65 -3.33 -3.90 14.02
C SER A 65 -2.31 -3.82 12.89
N VAL A 66 -2.63 -3.12 11.79
CA VAL A 66 -1.66 -2.86 10.71
C VAL A 66 -0.43 -2.13 11.24
N PHE A 67 -0.60 -1.08 12.03
CA PHE A 67 0.52 -0.27 12.54
C PHE A 67 1.41 -1.08 13.51
N GLN A 68 0.81 -1.94 14.32
CA GLN A 68 1.54 -2.89 15.16
C GLN A 68 2.35 -3.90 14.34
N ASN A 69 1.78 -4.42 13.26
CA ASN A 69 2.46 -5.34 12.36
C ASN A 69 3.64 -4.66 11.66
N VAL A 70 3.44 -3.43 11.17
CA VAL A 70 4.50 -2.61 10.58
C VAL A 70 5.63 -2.38 11.57
N HIS A 71 5.29 -1.94 12.78
CA HIS A 71 6.28 -1.70 13.83
C HIS A 71 7.08 -2.97 14.18
N ALA A 72 6.43 -4.13 14.24
CA ALA A 72 7.09 -5.41 14.51
C ALA A 72 8.05 -5.84 13.37
N ALA A 73 7.73 -5.48 12.13
CA ALA A 73 8.53 -5.82 10.96
C ALA A 73 9.74 -4.89 10.77
N LEU A 74 9.71 -3.68 11.34
CA LEU A 74 10.80 -2.71 11.24
C LEU A 74 11.96 -3.04 12.17
N LEU A 75 13.18 -2.84 11.67
CA LEU A 75 14.40 -2.79 12.49
C LEU A 75 14.38 -1.55 13.40
N PRO A 76 15.18 -1.54 14.49
CA PRO A 76 15.38 -0.32 15.28
C PRO A 76 15.80 0.85 14.39
N ASN A 77 15.17 2.02 14.58
CA ASN A 77 15.31 3.23 13.74
C ASN A 77 14.78 3.11 12.31
N GLY A 78 14.02 2.06 12.00
CA GLY A 78 13.36 1.91 10.70
C GLY A 78 12.24 2.94 10.48
N TRP A 79 11.98 3.24 9.21
CA TRP A 79 11.01 4.26 8.80
C TRP A 79 9.68 3.66 8.37
N PHE A 80 8.58 4.22 8.86
CA PHE A 80 7.27 3.98 8.28
C PHE A 80 6.76 5.23 7.57
N MET A 81 6.58 5.14 6.25
CA MET A 81 5.99 6.19 5.44
C MET A 81 4.61 5.77 4.94
N PHE A 82 3.60 6.60 5.16
CA PHE A 82 2.25 6.31 4.67
C PHE A 82 1.45 7.57 4.33
N ASP A 83 0.43 7.40 3.49
CA ASP A 83 -0.59 8.42 3.26
C ASP A 83 -1.99 7.96 3.73
N LEU A 84 -2.78 8.92 4.20
CA LEU A 84 -4.18 8.72 4.59
C LEU A 84 -4.99 9.92 4.11
N ARG A 85 -6.14 9.67 3.48
CA ARG A 85 -7.13 10.75 3.29
C ARG A 85 -8.01 10.89 4.52
N LEU A 86 -8.03 12.08 5.09
CA LEU A 86 -8.97 12.49 6.14
C LEU A 86 -10.32 12.89 5.51
N HIS A 87 -11.41 12.42 6.10
CA HIS A 87 -12.78 12.60 5.60
C HIS A 87 -13.22 14.08 5.54
N GLU A 88 -12.60 14.98 6.32
CA GLU A 88 -12.89 16.42 6.32
C GLU A 88 -12.77 17.05 4.93
N ARG A 89 -11.97 16.46 4.04
CA ARG A 89 -11.80 16.91 2.65
C ARG A 89 -12.97 16.54 1.72
N TYR A 90 -13.91 15.71 2.18
CA TYR A 90 -15.07 15.27 1.40
C TYR A 90 -16.25 16.27 1.49
N ASN A 91 -16.35 17.03 2.59
CA ASN A 91 -17.45 17.98 2.79
C ASN A 91 -17.24 19.32 2.08
N ASP A 92 -15.99 19.74 1.85
CA ASP A 92 -15.70 21.07 1.27
C ASP A 92 -15.56 21.08 -0.26
N THR A 93 -15.56 19.93 -0.94
CA THR A 93 -15.35 19.86 -2.40
C THR A 93 -16.40 19.07 -3.18
N TRP A 94 -17.47 18.57 -2.55
CA TRP A 94 -18.59 17.94 -3.25
C TRP A 94 -19.60 18.95 -3.82
N ASN A 95 -19.10 19.99 -4.48
CA ASN A 95 -19.92 20.94 -5.24
C ASN A 95 -19.85 20.61 -6.75
N ASN A 96 -20.25 19.38 -7.11
CA ASN A 96 -20.62 18.93 -8.45
C ASN A 96 -19.68 19.25 -9.64
N SER A 97 -18.44 19.67 -9.42
CA SER A 97 -17.44 19.84 -10.46
C SER A 97 -16.57 18.59 -10.52
N MET A 98 -16.99 17.64 -11.37
CA MET A 98 -16.05 16.66 -11.93
C MET A 98 -15.00 17.42 -12.74
N GLY A 99 -13.94 17.88 -12.06
CA GLY A 99 -12.71 18.36 -12.66
C GLY A 99 -11.92 17.17 -13.20
N GLY A 100 -12.47 16.54 -14.22
CA GLY A 100 -11.77 15.57 -15.03
C GLY A 100 -10.86 16.30 -16.00
N ASP A 101 -9.59 16.48 -15.63
CA ASP A 101 -8.55 16.38 -16.65
C ASP A 101 -8.25 14.89 -16.83
N ILE A 102 -9.09 14.30 -17.65
CA ILE A 102 -8.83 13.02 -18.29
C ILE A 102 -7.64 13.24 -19.22
N LYS A 103 -6.43 13.05 -18.70
CA LYS A 103 -5.41 12.37 -19.49
C LYS A 103 -5.57 10.90 -19.19
N GLN A 104 -6.21 10.20 -20.13
CA GLN A 104 -6.32 8.75 -20.14
C GLN A 104 -4.91 8.17 -20.06
N ASP A 105 -4.55 7.63 -18.91
CA ASP A 105 -3.73 6.43 -18.87
C ASP A 105 -4.70 5.27 -18.54
N PRO A 106 -5.15 4.49 -19.54
CA PRO A 106 -6.33 3.62 -19.41
C PRO A 106 -6.19 2.46 -18.42
N ASP A 107 -4.98 2.09 -18.01
CA ASP A 107 -4.73 0.70 -17.61
C ASP A 107 -4.72 0.42 -16.10
N PHE A 108 -4.79 1.46 -15.25
CA PHE A 108 -4.68 1.24 -13.79
C PHE A 108 -5.97 1.57 -13.04
N SER A 109 -6.61 2.71 -13.31
CA SER A 109 -7.70 3.22 -12.45
C SER A 109 -9.06 2.52 -12.61
N GLN A 110 -9.27 1.77 -13.69
CA GLN A 110 -10.56 1.16 -14.02
C GLN A 110 -10.77 -0.20 -13.32
N ASP A 111 -9.71 -0.95 -13.08
CA ASP A 111 -9.80 -2.29 -12.46
C ASP A 111 -10.12 -2.23 -10.96
N PHE A 112 -9.62 -1.20 -10.25
CA PHE A 112 -9.89 -1.00 -8.81
C PHE A 112 -11.36 -0.71 -8.48
N ARG A 113 -12.16 -0.27 -9.44
CA ARG A 113 -13.56 0.09 -9.20
C ARG A 113 -14.53 -1.09 -9.30
N LYS A 114 -14.11 -2.21 -9.88
CA LYS A 114 -15.03 -3.31 -10.21
C LYS A 114 -15.18 -4.36 -9.12
N GLU A 115 -14.22 -4.47 -8.21
CA GLU A 115 -14.34 -5.34 -7.05
C GLU A 115 -14.15 -4.52 -5.79
N GLY A 116 -15.08 -4.60 -4.84
CA GLY A 116 -15.06 -3.92 -3.54
C GLY A 116 -13.94 -4.42 -2.62
N SER A 117 -12.70 -4.42 -3.12
CA SER A 117 -11.53 -4.96 -2.46
C SER A 117 -11.05 -3.98 -1.40
N LYS A 118 -11.10 -4.47 -0.16
CA LYS A 118 -10.60 -3.77 1.02
C LYS A 118 -9.10 -4.03 1.16
N THR A 119 -8.28 -3.46 0.28
CA THR A 119 -6.84 -3.80 0.21
C THR A 119 -5.94 -2.63 0.59
N ALA A 120 -5.01 -2.88 1.52
CA ALA A 120 -3.90 -2.00 1.82
C ALA A 120 -2.61 -2.52 1.20
N ARG A 121 -1.91 -1.66 0.47
CA ARG A 121 -0.59 -1.94 -0.12
C ARG A 121 0.52 -1.67 0.87
N MET A 122 1.50 -2.56 0.94
CA MET A 122 2.73 -2.34 1.69
C MET A 122 3.94 -2.69 0.84
N TYR A 123 4.84 -1.72 0.65
CA TYR A 123 6.15 -1.92 0.05
C TYR A 123 7.18 -1.87 1.16
N VAL A 124 8.03 -2.87 1.21
CA VAL A 124 9.00 -2.99 2.27
C VAL A 124 10.39 -2.97 1.66
N ALA A 125 11.27 -2.09 2.15
CA ALA A 125 12.59 -1.84 1.58
C ALA A 125 13.69 -2.13 2.61
N LYS A 126 14.78 -2.74 2.14
CA LYS A 126 16.01 -2.99 2.90
C LYS A 126 17.19 -2.27 2.23
N GLU A 127 17.98 -1.53 2.99
CA GLU A 127 19.29 -1.00 2.57
C GLU A 127 20.44 -1.89 3.08
N PHE A 128 21.63 -1.70 2.52
CA PHE A 128 22.85 -2.45 2.85
C PHE A 128 23.69 -1.74 3.90
#